data_AF-A0AA41JU77-F1
#
_entry.id   AF-A0AA41JU77-F1
#
_cell.length_a   1.000
_cell.length_b   1.000
_cell.length_c   1.000
_cell.angle_alpha   90.00
_cell.angle_beta   90.00
_cell.angle_gamma   90.00
#
_symmetry.space_group_name_H-M   'P 1'
#
loop_
_entity.id
_entity.type
_entity.pdbx_description
1 polymer ?
#
loop_
_entity_poly.entity_id
_entity_poly.type
_entity_poly.pdbx_seq_one_letter_code
_entity_poly.pdbx_strand_id
1 'polypeptide(L)'
;MQEPRLQQFDKIRDYYKNDKSQKQYSIYLPESIQKMIKRHAILEDKSFSQVAKELFLDHYLTNSEIKSAYNDDYDKRNGLKP
;
A
#
# COMPACT_ATOMS: atom_id res chain seq x y z
N MET A 1 9.45 -16.30 -16.88
CA MET A 1 9.18 -15.12 -17.73
C MET A 1 9.29 -13.91 -16.82
N GLN A 2 10.11 -12.90 -17.16
CA GLN A 2 10.15 -11.65 -16.38
C GLN A 2 8.82 -10.92 -16.55
N GLU A 3 8.19 -10.51 -15.45
CA GLU A 3 6.99 -9.68 -15.53
C GLU A 3 7.35 -8.30 -16.10
N PRO A 4 6.52 -7.70 -16.96
CA PRO A 4 6.79 -6.38 -17.48
C PRO A 4 6.75 -5.33 -16.36
N ARG A 5 7.78 -4.46 -16.31
CA ARG A 5 7.85 -3.35 -15.35
C ARG A 5 6.73 -2.35 -15.62
N LEU A 6 5.96 -2.00 -14.59
CA LEU A 6 4.94 -0.95 -14.70
C LEU A 6 5.61 0.42 -14.82
N GLN A 7 5.16 1.22 -15.78
CA GLN A 7 5.70 2.56 -16.05
C GLN A 7 4.78 3.69 -15.58
N GLN A 8 3.46 3.46 -15.69
CA GLN A 8 2.43 4.44 -15.33
C GLN A 8 2.20 4.43 -13.82
N PHE A 9 2.19 5.61 -13.21
CA PHE A 9 2.03 5.75 -11.76
C PHE A 9 0.71 5.15 -11.26
N ASP A 10 -0.41 5.39 -11.95
CA ASP A 10 -1.71 4.85 -11.53
C ASP A 10 -1.67 3.32 -11.43
N LYS A 11 -1.02 2.64 -12.39
CA LYS A 11 -0.85 1.18 -12.36
C LYS A 11 0.03 0.72 -11.19
N ILE A 12 1.07 1.49 -10.85
CA ILE A 12 1.94 1.19 -9.70
C ILE A 12 1.17 1.37 -8.39
N ARG A 13 0.38 2.44 -8.27
CA ARG A 13 -0.47 2.68 -7.11
C ARG A 13 -1.53 1.57 -6.96
N ASP A 14 -2.17 1.18 -8.06
CA ASP A 14 -3.16 0.11 -8.08
C ASP A 14 -2.54 -1.26 -7.78
N TYR A 15 -1.32 -1.51 -8.24
CA TYR A 15 -0.54 -2.68 -7.85
C TYR A 15 -0.43 -2.74 -6.34
N TYR A 16 0.01 -1.66 -5.70
CA TYR A 16 0.09 -1.62 -4.25
C TYR A 16 -1.27 -1.80 -3.63
N LYS A 17 -2.33 -1.05 -3.99
CA LYS A 17 -3.67 -1.18 -3.40
C LYS A 17 -4.19 -2.61 -3.41
N ASN A 18 -3.99 -3.33 -4.52
CA ASN A 18 -4.48 -4.70 -4.70
C ASN A 18 -3.51 -5.79 -4.22
N ASP A 19 -2.29 -5.43 -3.81
CA ASP A 19 -1.30 -6.42 -3.40
C ASP A 19 -1.75 -7.20 -2.15
N LYS A 20 -1.69 -8.53 -2.28
CA LYS A 20 -2.01 -9.51 -1.24
C LYS A 20 -0.78 -9.90 -0.42
N SER A 21 0.44 -9.57 -0.87
CA SER A 21 1.66 -9.83 -0.13
C SER A 21 1.85 -8.83 1.01
N GLN A 22 1.16 -9.07 2.13
CA GLN A 22 1.13 -8.13 3.25
C GLN A 22 1.95 -8.65 4.43
N LYS A 23 2.72 -7.76 5.06
CA LYS A 23 3.28 -8.00 6.39
C LYS A 23 2.42 -7.30 7.43
N GLN A 24 2.13 -8.00 8.52
CA GLN A 24 1.39 -7.43 9.64
C GLN A 24 2.25 -6.39 10.37
N TYR A 25 1.66 -5.24 10.67
CA TYR A 25 2.23 -4.21 11.54
C TYR A 25 1.22 -3.87 12.65
N SER A 26 1.72 -3.39 13.79
CA SER A 26 0.90 -2.97 14.93
C SER A 26 1.12 -1.51 15.22
N ILE A 27 0.05 -0.79 15.51
CA ILE A 27 0.07 0.62 15.88
C ILE A 27 -0.76 0.84 17.15
N TYR A 28 -0.36 1.81 17.96
CA TYR A 28 -1.11 2.23 19.14
C TYR A 28 -1.96 3.45 18.82
N LEU A 29 -3.25 3.39 19.16
CA LEU A 29 -4.21 4.48 18.98
C LEU A 29 -5.08 4.60 20.24
N PRO A 30 -5.57 5.81 20.57
CA PRO A 30 -6.64 5.95 21.55
C PRO A 30 -7.86 5.11 21.17
N GLU A 31 -8.50 4.49 22.15
CA GLU A 31 -9.63 3.58 21.93
C GLU A 31 -10.79 4.24 21.17
N SER A 32 -11.09 5.50 21.51
CA SER A 32 -12.13 6.29 20.85
C SER A 32 -11.88 6.44 19.35
N ILE A 33 -10.63 6.72 18.96
CA ILE A 33 -10.20 6.83 17.57
C ILE A 33 -10.27 5.47 16.87
N GLN A 34 -9.80 4.41 17.53
CA GLN A 34 -9.85 3.05 16.98
C GLN A 34 -11.29 2.62 16.68
N LYS A 35 -12.23 2.89 17.59
CA LYS A 35 -13.67 2.61 17.41
C LYS A 35 -14.25 3.40 16.24
N MET A 36 -13.91 4.69 16.14
CA MET A 36 -14.39 5.56 15.07
C MET A 36 -13.91 5.06 13.70
N ILE A 37 -12.61 4.78 13.53
CA ILE A 37 -12.08 4.31 12.24
C ILE A 37 -12.69 2.96 11.86
N LYS A 38 -12.81 2.01 12.81
CA LYS A 38 -13.45 0.71 12.54
C LYS A 38 -14.89 0.87 12.05
N ARG A 39 -15.66 1.77 12.68
CA ARG A 39 -17.05 2.04 12.26
C ARG A 39 -17.11 2.58 10.83
N HIS A 40 -16.24 3.54 10.49
CA HIS A 40 -16.18 4.09 9.14
C HIS A 40 -15.77 3.03 8.11
N ALA A 41 -14.76 2.22 8.40
CA ALA A 41 -14.31 1.17 7.51
C ALA A 41 -15.43 0.16 7.20
N ILE A 42 -16.24 -0.23 8.20
CA ILE A 42 -17.41 -1.09 8.00
C ILE A 42 -18.45 -0.46 7.06
N LEU A 43 -18.71 0.85 7.19
CA LEU A 43 -19.65 1.56 6.32
C LEU A 43 -19.19 1.61 4.85
N GLU A 44 -17.88 1.53 4.61
CA GLU A 44 -17.27 1.48 3.28
C GLU A 44 -17.02 0.05 2.76
N ASP A 45 -17.43 -0.99 3.50
CA ASP A 45 -17.11 -2.40 3.22
C ASP A 45 -15.59 -2.65 3.10
N LYS A 46 -14.80 -1.97 3.94
CA LYS A 46 -13.34 -2.07 4.00
C LYS A 46 -12.86 -2.57 5.36
N SER A 47 -11.73 -3.25 5.34
CA SER A 47 -10.93 -3.53 6.53
C SER A 47 -10.11 -2.30 6.95
N PHE A 48 -9.73 -2.23 8.23
CA PHE A 48 -8.81 -1.20 8.72
C PHE A 48 -7.48 -1.17 7.92
N SER A 49 -6.98 -2.34 7.53
CA SER A 49 -5.75 -2.47 6.73
C SER A 49 -5.89 -1.80 5.36
N GLN A 50 -7.03 -2.00 4.68
CA GLN A 50 -7.31 -1.36 3.39
C GLN A 50 -7.39 0.17 3.53
N VAL A 51 -8.10 0.67 4.54
CA VAL A 51 -8.21 2.11 4.80
C VAL A 51 -6.83 2.72 5.06
N ALA A 52 -6.04 2.12 5.95
CA ALA A 52 -4.70 2.61 6.26
C ALA A 52 -3.79 2.62 5.02
N LYS A 53 -3.86 1.57 4.20
CA LYS A 53 -3.10 1.44 2.96
C LYS A 53 -3.47 2.51 1.93
N GLU A 54 -4.76 2.77 1.74
CA GLU A 54 -5.24 3.84 0.86
C GLU A 54 -4.76 5.20 1.37
N LEU A 55 -4.89 5.50 2.67
CA LEU A 55 -4.41 6.75 3.25
C LEU A 55 -2.89 6.94 3.04
N PHE A 56 -2.09 5.88 3.22
CA PHE A 56 -0.65 5.99 3.00
C PHE A 56 -0.30 6.26 1.54
N LEU A 57 -0.98 5.60 0.60
CA LEU A 57 -0.70 5.72 -0.83
C LEU A 57 -1.28 7.00 -1.47
N ASP A 58 -2.40 7.49 -0.94
CA ASP A 58 -3.13 8.62 -1.55
C ASP A 58 -2.80 9.96 -0.88
N HIS A 59 -2.35 9.95 0.39
CA HIS A 59 -2.19 11.18 1.18
C HIS A 59 -0.89 11.33 1.96
N TYR A 60 -0.17 10.24 2.25
CA TYR A 60 1.05 10.31 3.08
C TYR A 60 2.33 10.28 2.23
N LEU A 61 2.43 9.31 1.31
CA LEU A 61 3.59 9.13 0.45
C LEU A 61 3.45 9.94 -0.84
N THR A 62 4.57 10.45 -1.34
CA THR A 62 4.63 11.08 -2.66
C THR A 62 4.64 10.04 -3.79
N ASN A 63 4.21 10.47 -4.97
CA ASN A 63 4.26 9.62 -6.17
C ASN A 63 5.67 9.11 -6.48
N SER A 64 6.70 9.93 -6.21
CA SER A 64 8.11 9.56 -6.37
C SER A 64 8.55 8.46 -5.41
N GLU A 65 8.16 8.54 -4.13
CA GLU A 65 8.52 7.53 -3.13
C GLU A 65 7.88 6.18 -3.47
N ILE A 66 6.58 6.18 -3.79
CA ILE A 66 5.85 4.98 -4.19
C ILE A 66 6.46 4.35 -5.44
N LYS A 67 6.79 5.16 -6.46
CA LYS A 67 7.44 4.67 -7.68
C LYS A 67 8.84 4.12 -7.42
N SER A 68 9.61 4.77 -6.55
CA SER A 68 10.94 4.30 -6.15
C SER A 68 10.87 2.95 -5.44
N ALA A 69 9.97 2.80 -4.46
CA ALA A 69 9.76 1.54 -3.75
C ALA A 69 9.38 0.40 -4.71
N TYR A 70 8.45 0.67 -5.65
CA TYR A 70 8.06 -0.32 -6.66
C TYR A 70 9.24 -0.76 -7.52
N ASN A 71 10.05 0.21 -7.93
CA ASN A 71 11.21 -0.03 -8.77
C ASN A 71 12.26 -0.89 -8.05
N ASP A 72 12.55 -0.57 -6.80
CA ASP A 72 13.48 -1.34 -5.98
C ASP A 72 12.99 -2.78 -5.76
N ASP A 73 11.71 -2.95 -5.45
CA ASP A 73 11.10 -4.27 -5.28
C ASP A 73 11.10 -5.07 -6.59
N TYR A 74 10.81 -4.43 -7.73
CA TYR A 74 10.87 -5.05 -9.05
C TYR A 74 12.29 -5.52 -9.37
N ASP A 75 13.28 -4.65 -9.19
CA ASP A 75 14.67 -4.95 -9.49
C ASP A 75 15.18 -6.10 -8.60
N LYS A 76 14.80 -6.12 -7.31
CA LYS A 76 15.10 -7.23 -6.38
C LYS A 76 14.45 -8.55 -6.81
N ARG A 77 13.17 -8.56 -7.18
CA ARG A 77 12.48 -9.79 -7.64
C ARG A 77 13.07 -10.37 -8.93
N ASN A 78 13.68 -9.53 -9.76
CA ASN A 78 14.28 -9.92 -11.04
C ASN A 78 15.81 -10.07 -11.00
N GLY A 79 16.44 -9.94 -9.82
CA GLY A 79 17.89 -10.09 -9.67
C GLY A 79 18.72 -8.99 -10.35
N LEU A 80 18.12 -7.82 -10.58
CA LEU A 80 18.77 -6.65 -11.20
C LEU A 80 19.49 -5.77 -10.17
N LYS A 81 19.26 -6.03 -8.88
CA LYS A 81 19.90 -5.37 -7.75
C LYS A 81 20.42 -6.46 -6.79
N PRO A 82 21.67 -6.36 -6.30
CA PRO A 82 22.23 -7.32 -5.35
C PRO A 82 21.48 -7.35 -4.02
#